data_AF-A0A7Z9DXR9-F1
#
_entry.id   AF-A0A7Z9DXR9-F1
#
_cell.length_a   1.000
_cell.length_b   1.000
_cell.length_c   1.000
_cell.angle_alpha   90.00
_cell.angle_beta   90.00
_cell.angle_gamma   90.00
#
_symmetry.space_group_name_H-M   'P 1'
#
loop_
_entity.id
_entity.type
_entity.pdbx_description
1 polymer ?
#
loop_
_entity_poly.entity_id
_entity_poly.type
_entity_poly.pdbx_seq_one_letter_code
_entity_poly.pdbx_strand_id
1 'polypeptide(L)'
;MKSVAKIPLPEFLSQPNIEASPAWELINGQAIQKPMPTLFHSRLQRNLVNYINQHTDQFEAVQELRCLVPPYSPVPDVAIINCDRLADEDGPFNGAPDWLIEIRSPDQNTLDLQKKILHCLSNGTQLAWLIDISRQPWR
;
A
#
# COMPACT_ATOMS: atom_id res chain seq x y z
N MET A 1 18.13 10.49 -22.42
CA MET A 1 17.53 9.56 -21.44
C MET A 1 16.46 8.75 -22.16
N LYS A 2 16.53 7.42 -22.17
CA LYS A 2 15.47 6.59 -22.77
C LYS A 2 14.24 6.71 -21.89
N SER A 3 13.13 7.18 -22.45
CA SER A 3 11.81 7.15 -21.81
C SER A 3 11.50 5.70 -21.46
N VAL A 4 11.39 5.38 -20.18
CA VAL A 4 10.83 4.08 -19.76
C VAL A 4 9.36 4.08 -20.19
N ALA A 5 8.95 3.07 -20.96
CA ALA A 5 7.56 2.93 -21.37
C ALA A 5 6.68 2.81 -20.12
N LYS A 6 5.62 3.61 -20.06
CA LYS A 6 4.65 3.57 -18.95
C LYS A 6 3.56 2.55 -19.26
N ILE A 7 3.28 1.67 -18.30
CA ILE A 7 2.20 0.68 -18.36
C ILE A 7 0.90 1.38 -17.93
N PRO A 8 -0.16 1.39 -18.76
CA PRO A 8 -1.49 1.84 -18.37
C PRO A 8 -2.12 0.92 -17.32
N LEU A 9 -2.96 1.49 -16.43
CA LEU A 9 -3.64 0.72 -15.39
C LEU A 9 -4.42 -0.51 -15.91
N PRO A 10 -5.24 -0.42 -16.98
CA PRO A 10 -5.96 -1.59 -17.49
C PRO A 10 -5.02 -2.71 -17.98
N GLU A 11 -3.89 -2.34 -18.58
CA GLU A 11 -2.88 -3.30 -19.03
C GLU A 11 -2.23 -4.00 -17.83
N PHE A 12 -1.85 -3.24 -16.80
CA PHE A 12 -1.32 -3.79 -15.56
C PHE A 12 -2.32 -4.76 -14.89
N LEU A 13 -3.59 -4.36 -14.75
CA LEU A 13 -4.62 -5.19 -14.10
C LEU A 13 -4.95 -6.48 -14.87
N SER A 14 -4.63 -6.54 -16.17
CA SER A 14 -4.81 -7.75 -16.98
C SER A 14 -3.68 -8.78 -16.82
N GLN A 15 -2.58 -8.44 -16.13
CA GLN A 15 -1.45 -9.33 -15.97
C GLN A 15 -1.76 -10.44 -14.93
N PRO A 16 -1.40 -11.70 -15.22
CA PRO A 16 -1.84 -12.84 -14.42
C PRO A 16 -1.16 -12.95 -13.05
N ASN A 17 -0.05 -12.25 -12.84
CA ASN A 17 0.82 -12.41 -11.67
C ASN A 17 0.81 -11.20 -10.72
N ILE A 18 -0.11 -10.24 -10.90
CA ILE A 18 -0.13 -9.04 -10.04
C ILE A 18 -0.43 -9.35 -8.58
N GLU A 19 -1.18 -10.43 -8.32
CA GLU A 19 -1.50 -10.95 -6.98
C GLU A 19 -0.50 -12.01 -6.48
N ALA A 20 0.67 -12.13 -7.12
CA ALA A 20 1.76 -12.95 -6.56
C ALA A 20 2.16 -12.44 -5.17
N SER A 21 2.86 -13.27 -4.38
CA SER A 21 3.41 -12.86 -3.09
C SER A 21 4.94 -12.76 -3.20
N PRO A 22 5.54 -11.56 -3.00
CA PRO A 22 4.91 -10.29 -2.66
C PRO A 22 4.15 -9.67 -3.85
N ALA A 23 3.14 -8.86 -3.52
CA ALA A 23 2.25 -8.23 -4.49
C ALA A 23 2.99 -7.29 -5.44
N TRP A 24 2.47 -7.17 -6.66
CA TRP A 24 2.88 -6.13 -7.61
C TRP A 24 2.01 -4.90 -7.47
N GLU A 25 2.65 -3.74 -7.56
CA GLU A 25 2.02 -2.42 -7.54
C GLU A 25 2.25 -1.70 -8.87
N LEU A 26 1.32 -0.83 -9.25
CA LEU A 26 1.52 0.11 -10.35
C LEU A 26 1.74 1.51 -9.80
N ILE A 27 2.97 2.01 -9.85
CA ILE A 27 3.36 3.34 -9.34
C ILE A 27 4.01 4.13 -10.49
N ASN A 28 3.43 5.28 -10.84
CA ASN A 28 3.89 6.17 -11.92
C ASN A 28 4.07 5.47 -13.28
N GLY A 29 3.19 4.51 -13.58
CA GLY A 29 3.23 3.72 -14.81
C GLY A 29 4.33 2.64 -14.83
N GLN A 30 4.88 2.27 -13.67
CA GLN A 30 5.84 1.18 -13.53
C GLN A 30 5.24 0.08 -12.65
N ALA A 31 5.32 -1.16 -13.13
CA ALA A 31 5.01 -2.33 -12.33
C ALA A 31 6.21 -2.64 -11.41
N ILE A 32 6.00 -2.57 -10.10
CA ILE A 32 7.03 -2.74 -9.08
C ILE A 32 6.56 -3.82 -8.12
N GLN A 33 7.38 -4.85 -7.91
CA GLN A 33 7.08 -5.87 -6.91
C GLN A 33 7.48 -5.38 -5.51
N LYS A 34 6.63 -5.61 -4.52
CA LYS A 34 6.96 -5.34 -3.12
C LYS A 34 8.17 -6.20 -2.69
N PRO A 35 9.00 -5.71 -1.76
CA PRO A 35 10.02 -6.55 -1.15
C PRO A 35 9.37 -7.65 -0.29
N MET A 36 10.06 -8.77 -0.11
CA MET A 36 9.64 -9.78 0.86
C MET A 36 9.61 -9.17 2.27
N PRO A 37 8.52 -9.36 3.04
CA PRO A 37 8.46 -8.85 4.39
C PRO A 37 9.45 -9.60 5.30
N THR A 38 10.02 -8.89 6.27
CA THR A 38 10.88 -9.49 7.31
C THR A 38 10.07 -9.73 8.59
N LEU A 39 10.59 -10.56 9.50
CA LEU A 39 9.92 -10.83 10.78
C LEU A 39 9.50 -9.56 11.54
N PHE A 40 10.35 -8.53 11.58
CA PHE A 40 10.02 -7.29 12.30
C PHE A 40 8.99 -6.44 11.58
N HIS A 41 9.05 -6.39 10.24
CA HIS A 41 8.04 -5.75 9.41
C HIS A 41 6.66 -6.41 9.64
N SER A 42 6.57 -7.73 9.50
CA SER A 42 5.32 -8.47 9.71
C SER A 42 4.78 -8.36 11.14
N ARG A 43 5.66 -8.35 12.16
CA ARG A 43 5.25 -8.16 13.56
C ARG A 43 4.65 -6.78 13.79
N LEU A 44 5.25 -5.74 13.23
CA LEU A 44 4.75 -4.37 13.35
C LEU A 44 3.43 -4.22 12.60
N GLN A 45 3.35 -4.69 11.35
CA GLN A 45 2.12 -4.69 10.55
C GLN A 45 0.95 -5.34 11.30
N ARG A 46 1.16 -6.58 11.79
CA ARG A 46 0.16 -7.31 12.59
C ARG A 46 -0.28 -6.53 13.83
N ASN A 47 0.68 -5.94 14.56
CA ASN A 47 0.36 -5.18 15.77
C ASN A 47 -0.46 -3.93 15.47
N LEU A 48 -0.13 -3.20 14.39
CA LEU A 48 -0.85 -2.01 13.96
C LEU A 48 -2.28 -2.35 13.55
N VAL A 49 -2.46 -3.37 12.70
CA VAL A 49 -3.80 -3.84 12.29
C VAL A 49 -4.65 -4.20 13.50
N ASN A 50 -4.12 -5.05 14.38
CA ASN A 50 -4.84 -5.49 15.59
C ASN A 50 -5.18 -4.31 16.50
N TYR A 51 -4.22 -3.41 16.72
CA TYR A 51 -4.44 -2.25 17.59
C TYR A 51 -5.52 -1.33 17.02
N ILE A 52 -5.45 -0.99 15.74
CA ILE A 52 -6.42 -0.09 15.10
C ILE A 52 -7.82 -0.72 15.17
N ASN A 53 -7.99 -1.97 14.72
CA ASN A 53 -9.29 -2.64 14.74
C ASN A 53 -9.89 -2.85 16.13
N GLN A 54 -9.07 -2.86 17.19
CA GLN A 54 -9.56 -2.94 18.57
C GLN A 54 -10.08 -1.60 19.13
N HIS A 55 -9.76 -0.48 18.47
CA HIS A 55 -10.03 0.87 19.00
C HIS A 55 -11.00 1.68 18.11
N THR A 56 -11.63 1.05 17.12
CA THR A 56 -12.64 1.69 16.29
C THR A 56 -13.63 0.66 15.77
N ASP A 57 -14.91 1.05 15.71
CA ASP A 57 -15.96 0.30 15.01
C ASP A 57 -16.35 0.96 13.67
N GLN A 58 -15.81 2.16 13.39
CA GLN A 58 -16.14 2.96 12.20
C GLN A 58 -15.22 2.67 11.00
N PHE A 59 -14.02 2.16 11.27
CA PHE A 59 -13.00 1.93 10.25
C PHE A 59 -12.51 0.50 10.36
N GLU A 60 -12.11 -0.07 9.23
CA GLU A 60 -11.46 -1.36 9.17
C GLU A 60 -10.02 -1.19 8.66
N ALA A 61 -9.06 -1.70 9.42
CA ALA A 61 -7.67 -1.82 9.05
C ALA A 61 -7.42 -3.20 8.42
N VAL A 62 -6.99 -3.19 7.15
CA VAL A 62 -6.74 -4.38 6.35
C VAL A 62 -5.28 -4.40 5.90
N GLN A 63 -4.62 -5.55 6.04
CA GLN A 63 -3.25 -5.75 5.58
C GLN A 63 -3.21 -6.09 4.08
N GLU A 64 -2.24 -5.56 3.34
CA GLU A 64 -1.94 -5.95 1.95
C GLU A 64 -3.15 -5.87 0.98
N LEU A 65 -4.09 -4.97 1.22
CA LEU A 65 -5.27 -4.80 0.35
C LEU A 65 -4.91 -3.96 -0.88
N ARG A 66 -5.13 -4.50 -2.08
CA ARG A 66 -5.00 -3.72 -3.32
C ARG A 66 -6.02 -2.60 -3.36
N CYS A 67 -5.54 -1.38 -3.54
CA CYS A 67 -6.34 -0.19 -3.71
C CYS A 67 -6.21 0.31 -5.16
N LEU A 68 -7.33 0.53 -5.86
CA LEU A 68 -7.35 1.08 -7.21
C LEU A 68 -7.52 2.59 -7.12
N VAL A 69 -6.42 3.32 -7.36
CA VAL A 69 -6.37 4.79 -7.28
C VAL A 69 -5.83 5.32 -8.61
N PRO A 70 -6.63 5.37 -9.69
CA PRO A 70 -6.13 5.69 -11.01
C PRO A 70 -5.25 6.95 -11.06
N PRO A 71 -4.12 6.93 -11.77
CA PRO A 71 -3.64 5.85 -12.63
C PRO A 71 -2.82 4.75 -11.91
N TYR A 72 -2.84 4.69 -10.57
CA TYR A 72 -2.04 3.75 -9.77
C TYR A 72 -2.88 2.56 -9.28
N SER A 73 -2.19 1.48 -8.91
CA SER A 73 -2.72 0.32 -8.19
C SER A 73 -1.79 -0.03 -7.02
N PRO A 74 -1.80 0.76 -5.93
CA PRO A 74 -1.01 0.49 -4.74
C PRO A 74 -1.53 -0.69 -3.91
N VAL A 75 -0.63 -1.33 -3.18
CA VAL A 75 -0.90 -2.32 -2.14
C VAL A 75 -0.22 -1.85 -0.84
N PRO A 76 -0.88 -0.99 -0.04
CA PRO A 76 -0.35 -0.52 1.24
C PRO A 76 -0.04 -1.68 2.19
N ASP A 77 0.93 -1.49 3.09
CA ASP A 77 1.13 -2.47 4.18
C ASP A 77 -0.12 -2.54 5.07
N VAL A 78 -0.73 -1.39 5.37
CA VAL A 78 -2.05 -1.32 6.00
C VAL A 78 -2.90 -0.25 5.34
N ALA A 79 -4.10 -0.62 4.92
CA ALA A 79 -5.14 0.29 4.45
C ALA A 79 -6.23 0.37 5.53
N ILE A 80 -6.56 1.58 5.97
CA ILE A 80 -7.63 1.84 6.92
C ILE A 80 -8.74 2.59 6.18
N ILE A 81 -9.93 2.00 6.14
CA ILE A 81 -11.05 2.45 5.31
C ILE A 81 -12.30 2.54 6.18
N ASN A 82 -13.08 3.61 6.03
CA ASN A 82 -14.38 3.72 6.69
C ASN A 82 -15.30 2.57 6.21
N CYS A 83 -15.95 1.87 7.14
CA CYS A 83 -16.78 0.71 6.83
C CYS A 83 -17.88 1.00 5.79
N ASP A 84 -18.42 2.23 5.76
CA ASP A 84 -19.45 2.65 4.79
C ASP A 84 -18.94 2.71 3.34
N ARG A 85 -17.61 2.67 3.14
CA ARG A 85 -16.96 2.68 1.82
C ARG A 85 -16.60 1.28 1.33
N LEU A 86 -16.64 0.27 2.21
CA LEU A 86 -16.29 -1.10 1.85
C LEU A 86 -17.48 -1.78 1.17
N ALA A 87 -17.17 -2.62 0.18
CA ALA A 87 -18.17 -3.44 -0.49
C ALA A 87 -18.34 -4.77 0.24
N ASP A 88 -19.53 -5.35 0.16
CA ASP A 88 -19.79 -6.71 0.66
C ASP A 88 -19.19 -7.81 -0.26
N GLU A 89 -18.76 -7.43 -1.46
CA GLU A 89 -18.14 -8.33 -2.44
C GLU A 89 -16.61 -8.36 -2.25
N ASP A 90 -16.04 -9.56 -2.35
CA ASP A 90 -14.59 -9.76 -2.30
C ASP A 90 -13.89 -9.17 -3.52
N GLY A 91 -12.73 -8.55 -3.32
CA GLY A 91 -11.96 -7.93 -4.39
C GLY A 91 -11.10 -6.74 -3.93
N PRO A 92 -10.46 -6.05 -4.90
CA PRO A 92 -9.67 -4.87 -4.61
C PRO A 92 -10.57 -3.70 -4.19
N PHE A 93 -10.04 -2.83 -3.32
CA PHE A 93 -10.73 -1.62 -2.93
C PHE A 93 -10.69 -0.56 -4.04
N ASN A 94 -11.87 -0.08 -4.48
CA ASN A 94 -11.99 0.95 -5.50
C ASN A 94 -11.87 2.36 -4.90
N GLY A 95 -10.65 2.78 -4.57
CA GLY A 95 -10.38 4.15 -4.12
C GLY A 95 -9.11 4.25 -3.28
N ALA A 96 -8.81 5.47 -2.85
CA ALA A 96 -7.72 5.71 -1.89
C ALA A 96 -8.22 5.44 -0.46
N PRO A 97 -7.46 4.70 0.38
CA PRO A 97 -7.88 4.45 1.76
C PRO A 97 -7.94 5.76 2.55
N ASP A 98 -8.79 5.85 3.58
CA ASP A 98 -8.90 7.05 4.44
C ASP A 98 -7.57 7.31 5.17
N TRP A 99 -6.92 6.23 5.62
CA TRP A 99 -5.60 6.27 6.20
C TRP A 99 -4.71 5.15 5.63
N LEU A 100 -3.55 5.54 5.13
CA LEU A 100 -2.55 4.65 4.54
C LEU A 100 -1.33 4.53 5.45
N ILE A 101 -0.85 3.30 5.69
CA ILE A 101 0.40 3.06 6.41
C ILE A 101 1.36 2.25 5.53
N GLU A 102 2.59 2.77 5.40
CA GLU A 102 3.74 2.08 4.81
C GLU A 102 4.81 1.86 5.88
N ILE A 103 5.32 0.63 5.98
CA ILE A 103 6.43 0.26 6.85
C ILE A 103 7.63 0.02 5.95
N ARG A 104 8.52 1.00 5.88
CA ARG A 104 9.69 0.95 5.00
C ARG A 104 10.65 -0.15 5.44
N SER A 105 10.91 -1.09 4.53
CA SER A 105 12.04 -2.02 4.66
C SER A 105 13.34 -1.37 4.13
N PRO A 106 14.53 -1.80 4.59
CA PRO A 106 15.80 -1.19 4.17
C PRO A 106 16.04 -1.18 2.66
N ASP A 107 15.53 -2.20 1.95
CA ASP A 107 15.73 -2.37 0.51
C ASP A 107 14.68 -1.65 -0.35
N GLN A 108 13.68 -1.01 0.27
CA GLN A 108 12.59 -0.36 -0.45
C GLN A 108 12.95 1.05 -0.90
N ASN A 109 12.65 1.36 -2.17
CA ASN A 109 12.89 2.68 -2.73
C ASN A 109 12.00 3.74 -2.04
N THR A 110 12.64 4.65 -1.30
CA THR A 110 11.95 5.72 -0.57
C THR A 110 11.21 6.68 -1.51
N LEU A 111 11.74 6.92 -2.73
CA LEU A 111 11.10 7.82 -3.68
C LEU A 111 9.78 7.22 -4.21
N ASP A 112 9.72 5.91 -4.44
CA ASP A 112 8.50 5.27 -4.95
C ASP A 112 7.43 5.18 -3.86
N LEU A 113 7.83 4.94 -2.59
CA LEU A 113 6.96 5.08 -1.43
C LEU A 113 6.38 6.50 -1.31
N GLN A 114 7.21 7.54 -1.44
CA GLN A 114 6.74 8.92 -1.39
C GLN A 114 5.76 9.24 -2.52
N LYS A 115 6.05 8.81 -3.76
CA LYS A 115 5.11 8.98 -4.89
C LYS A 115 3.78 8.30 -4.63
N LYS A 116 3.79 7.07 -4.09
CA LYS A 116 2.59 6.30 -3.71
C LYS A 116 1.76 7.07 -2.68
N ILE A 117 2.40 7.50 -1.58
CA ILE A 117 1.75 8.23 -0.49
C ILE A 117 1.14 9.55 -1.00
N LEU A 118 1.92 10.36 -1.72
CA LEU A 118 1.45 11.65 -2.24
C LEU A 118 0.31 11.50 -3.24
N HIS A 119 0.35 10.45 -4.07
CA HIS A 119 -0.74 10.13 -4.99
C HIS A 119 -2.03 9.79 -4.24
N CYS A 120 -1.96 8.96 -3.20
CA CYS A 120 -3.14 8.61 -2.40
C CYS A 120 -3.70 9.83 -1.65
N LEU A 121 -2.83 10.64 -1.03
CA LEU A 121 -3.23 11.89 -0.37
C LEU A 121 -3.94 12.87 -1.32
N SER A 122 -3.46 12.95 -2.56
CA SER A 122 -4.07 13.80 -3.60
C SER A 122 -5.42 13.26 -4.12
N ASN A 123 -5.79 12.04 -3.76
CA ASN A 123 -6.99 11.33 -4.24
C ASN A 123 -7.92 10.87 -3.09
N GLY A 124 -7.86 11.55 -1.94
CA GLY A 124 -8.84 11.38 -0.86
C GLY A 124 -8.33 10.66 0.38
N THR A 125 -7.09 10.15 0.40
CA THR A 125 -6.48 9.75 1.67
C THR A 125 -6.30 10.96 2.57
N GLN A 126 -6.76 10.85 3.81
CA GLN A 126 -6.76 11.94 4.79
C GLN A 126 -5.51 11.92 5.67
N LEU A 127 -4.95 10.73 5.92
CA LEU A 127 -3.77 10.53 6.75
C LEU A 127 -2.83 9.51 6.11
N ALA A 128 -1.53 9.75 6.17
CA ALA A 128 -0.53 8.77 5.75
C ALA A 128 0.59 8.66 6.79
N TRP A 129 0.93 7.43 7.17
CA TRP A 129 2.10 7.12 7.99
C TRP A 129 3.16 6.41 7.15
N LEU A 130 4.39 6.91 7.23
CA LEU A 130 5.58 6.23 6.73
C LEU A 130 6.46 5.89 7.92
N ILE A 131 6.53 4.61 8.27
CA ILE A 131 7.27 4.12 9.43
C ILE A 131 8.58 3.51 8.95
N ASP A 132 9.70 4.06 9.40
CA ASP A 132 11.01 3.51 9.09
C ASP A 132 11.49 2.62 10.25
N ILE A 133 11.61 1.32 9.98
CA ILE A 133 12.09 0.33 10.96
C ILE A 133 13.57 0.02 10.82
N SER A 134 14.32 0.80 10.01
CA SER A 134 15.77 0.66 9.97
C SER A 134 16.34 0.96 11.36
N ARG A 135 16.77 -0.11 12.05
CA ARG A 135 17.56 0.02 13.27
C ARG A 135 18.79 0.84 12.92
N GLN A 136 18.96 2.02 13.53
CA GLN A 136 20.31 2.45 13.81
C GLN A 136 20.88 1.44 14.82
N PRO A 137 21.97 0.73 14.53
CA PRO A 137 22.74 0.13 15.59
C PRO A 137 23.16 1.31 16.47
N TRP A 138 22.77 1.26 17.74
CA TRP A 138 23.15 2.23 18.77
C TRP A 138 24.57 2.74 18.51
N ARG A 139 24.69 4.04 18.20
CA ARG A 139 25.95 4.78 18.32
C ARG A 139 25.96 5.44 19.69
#